data_AF-A0A1G0HTL5-F1
#
_entry.id   AF-A0A1G0HTL5-F1
#
_cell.length_a   1.000
_cell.length_b   1.000
_cell.length_c   1.000
_cell.angle_alpha   90.00
_cell.angle_beta   90.00
_cell.angle_gamma   90.00
#
_symmetry.space_group_name_H-M   'P 1'
#
loop_
_entity.id
_entity.type
_entity.pdbx_description
1 polymer ?
#
loop_
_entity_poly.entity_id
_entity_poly.type
_entity_poly.pdbx_seq_one_letter_code
_entity_poly.pdbx_strand_id
1 'polypeptide(L)'
;MLPNIGCLTNHSNLQRDFNVQNPPPKSLYEHWSVFKEIINSEVINCNWRSCIIFFSEKWINKLHNDPSWYKLKLYLHELAWHNFEYERNRIYYDFVFSVIQNKRNLKPNPYLADTARHLFMTALGAVPGYIPAVNDNLLPASLLQKIFIESYGLKKYHPDIMQPSHFTLEKDKYPIYYSLQNPSTLIFSPKSRKISSTIFELRELEHIMRIFISELSKDNALCSDTIINTIAKTVDFDYYHNKADRHRVIRSSSEIAKADKRFNITDSRNKSPTTHFASDSPFVRGCISIKSKN
;
A
#
# COMPACT_ATOMS: atom_id res chain seq x y z
N MET A 1 -9.77 5.33 -4.99
CA MET A 1 -9.96 6.73 -4.55
C MET A 1 -10.43 6.71 -3.11
N LEU A 2 -9.77 7.43 -2.20
CA LEU A 2 -10.04 7.41 -0.77
C LEU A 2 -11.45 7.90 -0.42
N PRO A 3 -11.93 9.05 -0.95
CA PRO A 3 -13.33 9.44 -0.78
C PRO A 3 -14.30 8.35 -1.23
N ASN A 4 -15.42 8.22 -0.49
CA ASN A 4 -16.51 7.38 -0.93
C ASN A 4 -17.17 7.98 -2.17
N ILE A 5 -17.13 7.23 -3.29
CA ILE A 5 -17.73 7.61 -4.57
C ILE A 5 -18.98 6.77 -4.91
N GLY A 6 -19.59 6.10 -3.93
CA GLY A 6 -20.80 5.29 -4.09
C GLY A 6 -22.13 6.06 -4.03
N CYS A 7 -22.12 7.40 -3.98
CA CYS A 7 -23.36 8.20 -3.95
C CYS A 7 -24.09 8.17 -5.30
N LEU A 8 -25.33 7.67 -5.31
CA LEU A 8 -26.17 7.56 -6.52
C LEU A 8 -26.38 8.90 -7.23
N THR A 9 -26.71 9.96 -6.48
CA THR A 9 -26.99 11.29 -7.04
C THR A 9 -25.79 11.92 -7.73
N ASN A 10 -24.59 11.70 -7.18
CA ASN A 10 -23.36 12.20 -7.79
C ASN A 10 -22.93 11.32 -8.96
N HIS A 11 -23.14 9.99 -8.84
CA HIS A 11 -22.82 9.03 -9.89
C HIS A 11 -23.67 9.26 -11.14
N SER A 12 -24.93 9.68 -11.02
CA SER A 12 -25.76 10.01 -12.18
C SER A 12 -25.18 11.12 -13.06
N ASN A 13 -24.36 12.02 -12.49
CA ASN A 13 -23.63 13.00 -13.30
C ASN A 13 -22.58 12.32 -14.19
N LEU A 14 -21.87 11.31 -13.68
CA LEU A 14 -20.92 10.54 -14.49
C LEU A 14 -21.62 9.73 -15.59
N GLN A 15 -22.79 9.18 -15.29
CA GLN A 15 -23.61 8.48 -16.29
C GLN A 15 -24.06 9.42 -17.40
N ARG A 16 -24.50 10.64 -17.05
CA ARG A 16 -24.91 11.66 -18.01
C ARG A 16 -23.72 12.19 -18.82
N ASP A 17 -22.63 12.55 -18.15
CA ASP A 17 -21.54 13.29 -18.76
C ASP A 17 -20.58 12.37 -19.56
N PHE A 18 -20.42 11.10 -19.16
CA PHE A 18 -19.45 10.16 -19.75
C PHE A 18 -20.06 8.82 -20.18
N ASN A 19 -21.38 8.67 -20.13
CA ASN A 19 -22.08 7.42 -20.48
C ASN A 19 -21.64 6.18 -19.67
N VAL A 20 -21.25 6.38 -18.39
CA VAL A 20 -20.90 5.30 -17.47
C VAL A 20 -22.10 4.37 -17.24
N GLN A 21 -21.93 3.08 -17.49
CA GLN A 21 -22.98 2.07 -17.36
C GLN A 21 -22.87 1.29 -16.05
N ASN A 22 -21.67 1.17 -15.49
CA ASN A 22 -21.49 0.50 -14.20
C ASN A 22 -22.23 1.25 -13.07
N PRO A 23 -22.79 0.51 -12.10
CA PRO A 23 -23.40 1.11 -10.92
C PRO A 23 -22.35 1.85 -10.08
N PRO A 24 -22.78 2.71 -9.14
CA PRO A 24 -21.85 3.34 -8.19
C PRO A 24 -21.05 2.26 -7.44
N PRO A 25 -19.73 2.41 -7.32
CA PRO A 25 -18.90 1.39 -6.71
C PRO A 25 -19.16 1.34 -5.21
N LYS A 26 -19.27 0.13 -4.66
CA LYS A 26 -19.49 -0.11 -3.22
C LYS A 26 -18.19 -0.22 -2.43
N SER A 27 -17.09 -0.49 -3.13
CA SER A 27 -15.77 -0.72 -2.54
C SER A 27 -14.67 -0.22 -3.46
N LEU A 28 -13.46 -0.03 -2.92
CA LEU A 28 -12.28 0.37 -3.69
C LEU A 28 -11.96 -0.57 -4.86
N TYR A 29 -12.31 -1.86 -4.74
CA TYR A 29 -12.06 -2.87 -5.77
C TYR A 29 -12.96 -2.67 -7.01
N GLU A 30 -14.10 -2.02 -6.86
CA GLU A 30 -15.03 -1.74 -7.96
C GLU A 30 -14.71 -0.44 -8.70
N HIS A 31 -13.76 0.37 -8.21
CA HIS A 31 -13.41 1.65 -8.83
C HIS A 31 -12.86 1.48 -10.24
N TRP A 32 -12.16 0.37 -10.50
CA TRP A 32 -11.54 0.12 -11.80
C TRP A 32 -12.54 0.16 -12.95
N SER A 33 -13.69 -0.50 -12.81
CA SER A 33 -14.71 -0.57 -13.86
C SER A 33 -15.25 0.82 -14.23
N VAL A 34 -15.53 1.65 -13.21
CA VAL A 34 -16.00 3.02 -13.40
C VAL A 34 -14.91 3.89 -14.04
N PHE A 35 -13.67 3.82 -13.55
CA PHE A 35 -12.57 4.60 -14.10
C PHE A 35 -12.31 4.23 -15.56
N LYS A 36 -12.39 2.94 -15.89
CA LYS A 36 -12.23 2.44 -17.25
C LYS A 36 -13.31 2.99 -18.19
N GLU A 37 -14.57 3.04 -17.78
CA GLU A 37 -15.64 3.59 -18.61
C GLU A 37 -15.48 5.10 -18.82
N ILE A 38 -15.13 5.85 -17.78
CA ILE A 38 -14.85 7.28 -17.87
C ILE A 38 -13.75 7.54 -18.90
N ILE A 39 -12.60 6.88 -18.76
CA ILE A 39 -11.42 7.12 -19.60
C ILE A 39 -11.64 6.71 -21.06
N ASN A 40 -12.51 5.72 -21.32
CA ASN A 40 -12.87 5.29 -22.67
C ASN A 40 -14.11 6.01 -23.23
N SER A 41 -14.66 6.99 -22.53
CA SER A 41 -15.81 7.74 -23.06
C SER A 41 -15.42 8.58 -24.28
N GLU A 42 -16.33 8.72 -25.23
CA GLU A 42 -16.09 9.45 -26.49
C GLU A 42 -15.85 10.95 -26.28
N VAL A 43 -16.29 11.49 -25.14
CA VAL A 43 -16.14 12.91 -24.79
C VAL A 43 -14.77 13.24 -24.18
N ILE A 44 -13.99 12.23 -23.78
CA ILE A 44 -12.68 12.40 -23.17
C ILE A 44 -11.59 12.07 -24.19
N ASN A 45 -10.69 13.04 -24.41
CA ASN A 45 -9.45 12.77 -25.13
C ASN A 45 -8.35 12.37 -24.14
N CYS A 46 -8.22 11.08 -23.85
CA CYS A 46 -7.19 10.54 -22.98
C CYS A 46 -6.14 9.75 -23.78
N ASN A 47 -4.93 10.31 -23.88
CA ASN A 47 -3.79 9.66 -24.55
C ASN A 47 -2.98 8.73 -23.63
N TRP A 48 -3.44 8.53 -22.39
CA TRP A 48 -2.76 7.66 -21.45
C TRP A 48 -2.82 6.21 -21.93
N ARG A 49 -1.68 5.53 -21.88
CA ARG A 49 -1.54 4.13 -22.28
C ARG A 49 -0.60 3.39 -21.35
N SER A 50 -0.95 2.14 -21.04
CA SER A 50 -0.05 1.18 -20.39
C SER A 50 0.49 0.24 -21.46
N CYS A 51 1.81 0.12 -21.54
CA CYS A 51 2.48 -0.75 -22.49
C CYS A 51 3.15 -1.90 -21.74
N ILE A 52 2.98 -3.13 -22.25
CA ILE A 52 3.71 -4.29 -21.76
C ILE A 52 5.00 -4.40 -22.57
N ILE A 53 6.13 -4.49 -21.89
CA ILE A 53 7.41 -4.80 -22.53
C ILE A 53 7.45 -6.31 -22.78
N PHE A 54 7.56 -6.71 -24.04
CA PHE A 54 7.62 -8.11 -24.45
C PHE A 54 9.03 -8.47 -24.92
N PHE A 55 9.60 -9.52 -24.32
CA PHE A 55 10.90 -10.07 -24.72
C PHE A 55 10.67 -11.28 -25.62
N SER A 56 10.96 -11.12 -26.92
CA SER A 56 10.80 -12.21 -27.90
C SER A 56 11.75 -13.37 -27.63
N GLU A 57 11.40 -14.56 -28.14
CA GLU A 57 12.27 -15.75 -28.07
C GLU A 57 13.67 -15.46 -28.66
N LYS A 58 13.75 -14.70 -29.76
CA LYS A 58 15.04 -14.28 -30.34
C LYS A 58 15.89 -13.49 -29.35
N TRP A 59 15.28 -12.62 -28.57
CA TRP A 59 15.96 -11.83 -27.54
C TRP A 59 16.46 -12.73 -26.40
N ILE A 60 15.62 -13.66 -25.95
CA ILE A 60 15.97 -14.63 -24.89
C ILE A 60 17.11 -15.54 -25.35
N ASN A 61 17.04 -16.08 -26.57
CA ASN A 61 18.09 -16.91 -27.16
C ASN A 61 19.43 -16.16 -27.27
N LYS A 62 19.41 -14.88 -27.63
CA LYS A 62 20.63 -14.04 -27.61
C LYS A 62 21.16 -13.85 -26.19
N LEU A 63 20.30 -13.55 -25.23
CA LEU A 63 20.71 -13.38 -23.82
C LEU A 63 21.42 -14.63 -23.28
N HIS A 64 20.98 -15.84 -23.68
CA HIS A 64 21.57 -17.08 -23.21
C HIS A 64 22.86 -17.47 -23.93
N ASN A 65 22.92 -17.26 -25.26
CA ASN A 65 23.93 -17.88 -26.11
C ASN A 65 24.94 -16.89 -26.74
N ASP A 66 24.65 -15.59 -26.77
CA ASP A 66 25.54 -14.58 -27.36
C ASP A 66 26.45 -13.95 -26.28
N PRO A 67 27.78 -14.13 -26.34
CA PRO A 67 28.71 -13.56 -25.37
C PRO A 67 28.63 -12.03 -25.25
N SER A 68 28.18 -11.33 -26.31
CA SER A 68 28.00 -9.87 -26.30
C SER A 68 26.94 -9.42 -25.29
N TRP A 69 26.04 -10.32 -24.90
CA TRP A 69 24.94 -10.07 -23.97
C TRP A 69 25.27 -10.47 -22.52
N TYR A 70 26.47 -11.01 -22.28
CA TYR A 70 26.85 -11.55 -20.98
C TYR A 70 26.74 -10.51 -19.85
N LYS A 71 27.13 -9.25 -20.11
CA LYS A 71 27.01 -8.16 -19.12
C LYS A 71 25.55 -7.89 -18.72
N LEU A 72 24.63 -7.90 -19.68
CA LEU A 72 23.20 -7.72 -19.40
C LEU A 72 22.64 -8.92 -18.64
N LYS A 73 23.03 -10.14 -19.04
CA LYS A 73 22.63 -11.37 -18.35
C LYS A 73 23.07 -11.37 -16.89
N LEU A 74 24.33 -11.01 -16.62
CA LEU A 74 24.86 -10.88 -15.27
C LEU A 74 24.09 -9.82 -14.46
N TYR A 75 23.87 -8.64 -15.04
CA TYR A 75 23.08 -7.59 -14.40
C TYR A 75 21.67 -8.07 -14.00
N LEU A 76 20.97 -8.77 -14.91
CA LEU A 76 19.64 -9.32 -14.61
C LEU A 76 19.70 -10.42 -13.54
N HIS A 77 20.75 -11.24 -13.54
CA HIS A 77 20.98 -12.23 -12.47
C HIS A 77 21.22 -11.57 -11.12
N GLU A 78 22.05 -10.53 -11.04
CA GLU A 78 22.30 -9.77 -9.81
C GLU A 78 21.02 -9.11 -9.30
N LEU A 79 20.25 -8.49 -10.21
CA LEU A 79 18.98 -7.86 -9.89
C LEU A 79 17.96 -8.89 -9.38
N ALA A 80 17.88 -10.07 -10.00
CA ALA A 80 17.06 -11.16 -9.49
C ALA A 80 17.56 -11.66 -8.12
N TRP A 81 18.88 -11.81 -7.96
CA TRP A 81 19.47 -12.30 -6.71
C TRP A 81 19.17 -11.39 -5.52
N HIS A 82 19.18 -10.08 -5.74
CA HIS A 82 18.78 -9.08 -4.75
C HIS A 82 17.27 -9.14 -4.46
N ASN A 83 16.43 -9.15 -5.50
CA ASN A 83 14.98 -9.16 -5.33
C ASN A 83 14.43 -10.43 -4.67
N PHE A 84 15.12 -11.57 -4.80
CA PHE A 84 14.72 -12.84 -4.19
C PHE A 84 15.39 -13.13 -2.83
N GLU A 85 16.18 -12.20 -2.29
CA GLU A 85 16.91 -12.44 -1.03
C GLU A 85 15.98 -12.80 0.13
N TYR A 86 14.83 -12.13 0.23
CA TYR A 86 13.84 -12.45 1.26
C TYR A 86 13.29 -13.86 1.11
N GLU A 87 12.77 -14.18 -0.08
CA GLU A 87 12.08 -15.45 -0.34
C GLU A 87 13.02 -16.64 -0.15
N ARG A 88 14.30 -16.51 -0.53
CA ARG A 88 15.31 -17.53 -0.27
C ARG A 88 15.52 -17.80 1.23
N ASN A 89 15.37 -16.77 2.06
CA ASN A 89 15.61 -16.84 3.50
C ASN A 89 14.32 -16.96 4.34
N ARG A 90 13.16 -17.01 3.70
CA ARG A 90 11.84 -16.98 4.34
C ARG A 90 11.68 -18.02 5.45
N ILE A 91 12.16 -19.25 5.22
CA ILE A 91 12.07 -20.34 6.20
C ILE A 91 12.78 -19.96 7.52
N TYR A 92 13.94 -19.31 7.43
CA TYR A 92 14.68 -18.87 8.61
C TYR A 92 13.94 -17.75 9.34
N TYR A 93 13.34 -16.82 8.60
CA TYR A 93 12.55 -15.74 9.19
C TYR A 93 11.29 -16.27 9.88
N ASP A 94 10.55 -17.18 9.25
CA ASP A 94 9.37 -17.83 9.85
C ASP A 94 9.74 -18.60 11.12
N PHE A 95 10.90 -19.26 11.13
CA PHE A 95 11.45 -19.90 12.34
C PHE A 95 11.74 -18.87 13.44
N VAL A 96 12.43 -17.77 13.13
CA VAL A 96 12.75 -16.71 14.10
C VAL A 96 11.47 -16.10 14.69
N PHE A 97 10.48 -15.75 13.87
CA PHE A 97 9.19 -15.26 14.37
C PHE A 97 8.52 -16.26 15.31
N SER A 98 8.54 -17.55 14.97
CA SER A 98 7.96 -18.61 15.81
C SER A 98 8.70 -18.77 17.15
N VAL A 99 10.03 -18.69 17.14
CA VAL A 99 10.85 -18.70 18.35
C VAL A 99 10.52 -17.50 19.24
N ILE A 100 10.38 -16.31 18.67
CA ILE A 100 10.00 -15.10 19.43
C ILE A 100 8.61 -15.27 20.04
N GLN A 101 7.64 -15.77 19.25
CA GLN A 101 6.28 -16.02 19.74
C GLN A 101 6.28 -16.97 20.93
N ASN A 102 7.01 -18.08 20.83
CA ASN A 102 7.11 -19.06 21.91
C ASN A 102 7.79 -18.45 23.16
N LYS A 103 8.99 -17.87 23.01
CA LYS A 103 9.76 -17.29 24.13
C LYS A 103 9.02 -16.18 24.87
N ARG A 104 8.22 -15.39 24.15
CA ARG A 104 7.42 -14.30 24.73
C ARG A 104 6.00 -14.71 25.09
N ASN A 105 5.67 -16.01 25.00
CA ASN A 105 4.33 -16.56 25.24
C ASN A 105 3.22 -15.81 24.47
N LEU A 106 3.55 -15.33 23.27
CA LEU A 106 2.60 -14.66 22.40
C LEU A 106 1.68 -15.68 21.76
N LYS A 107 0.37 -15.48 21.95
CA LYS A 107 -0.68 -16.27 21.30
C LYS A 107 -1.54 -15.36 20.42
N PRO A 108 -0.94 -14.75 19.38
CA PRO A 108 -1.67 -13.82 18.52
C PRO A 108 -2.74 -14.55 17.72
N ASN A 109 -3.78 -13.81 17.32
CA ASN A 109 -4.67 -14.26 16.27
C ASN A 109 -3.82 -14.58 15.00
N PRO A 110 -3.95 -15.76 14.38
CA PRO A 110 -3.19 -16.14 13.19
C PRO A 110 -3.23 -15.08 12.08
N TYR A 111 -4.38 -14.43 11.88
CA TYR A 111 -4.53 -13.31 10.94
C TYR A 111 -3.58 -12.14 11.26
N LEU A 112 -3.43 -11.77 12.54
CA LEU A 112 -2.54 -10.69 12.95
C LEU A 112 -1.07 -11.10 12.90
N ALA A 113 -0.76 -12.38 13.17
CA ALA A 113 0.59 -12.90 12.99
C ALA A 113 1.03 -12.87 11.52
N ASP A 114 0.15 -13.27 10.59
CA ASP A 114 0.38 -13.14 9.15
C ASP A 114 0.52 -11.69 8.74
N THR A 115 -0.33 -10.81 9.26
CA THR A 115 -0.26 -9.37 8.98
C THR A 115 1.07 -8.78 9.46
N ALA A 116 1.55 -9.15 10.66
CA ALA A 116 2.84 -8.72 11.16
C ALA A 116 3.98 -9.14 10.24
N ARG A 117 4.01 -10.40 9.79
CA ARG A 117 4.99 -10.87 8.80
C ARG A 117 4.89 -10.09 7.49
N HIS A 118 3.68 -9.85 6.99
CA HIS A 118 3.44 -9.06 5.78
C HIS A 118 3.95 -7.62 5.89
N LEU A 119 3.85 -7.00 7.08
CA LEU A 119 4.42 -5.68 7.33
C LEU A 119 5.95 -5.68 7.23
N PHE A 120 6.64 -6.72 7.73
CA PHE A 120 8.08 -6.89 7.51
C PHE A 120 8.42 -7.10 6.03
N MET A 121 7.64 -7.91 5.30
CA MET A 121 7.80 -8.09 3.85
C MET A 121 7.62 -6.77 3.08
N THR A 122 6.65 -5.95 3.50
CA THR A 122 6.39 -4.64 2.88
C THR A 122 7.54 -3.69 3.19
N ALA A 123 8.05 -3.67 4.43
CA ALA A 123 9.21 -2.88 4.84
C ALA A 123 10.52 -3.28 4.14
N LEU A 124 10.59 -4.50 3.62
CA LEU A 124 11.69 -4.98 2.79
C LEU A 124 11.54 -4.64 1.30
N GLY A 125 10.34 -4.24 0.88
CA GLY A 125 10.02 -4.10 -0.54
C GLY A 125 9.78 -5.43 -1.26
N ALA A 126 9.65 -6.55 -0.54
CA ALA A 126 9.36 -7.86 -1.12
C ALA A 126 7.90 -7.99 -1.60
N VAL A 127 7.00 -7.23 -0.98
CA VAL A 127 5.58 -7.13 -1.37
C VAL A 127 5.15 -5.67 -1.41
N PRO A 128 4.17 -5.31 -2.26
CA PRO A 128 3.74 -3.94 -2.37
C PRO A 128 2.87 -3.51 -1.20
N GLY A 129 3.06 -2.26 -0.79
CA GLY A 129 2.07 -1.49 -0.05
C GLY A 129 1.39 -0.49 -0.98
N TYR A 130 0.87 0.60 -0.42
CA TYR A 130 0.17 1.63 -1.16
C TYR A 130 0.77 3.02 -0.91
N ILE A 131 0.77 3.86 -1.93
CA ILE A 131 1.12 5.28 -1.85
C ILE A 131 0.03 6.12 -2.54
N PRO A 132 -0.13 7.41 -2.20
CA PRO A 132 -0.94 8.30 -3.02
C PRO A 132 -0.36 8.41 -4.44
N ALA A 133 -1.24 8.36 -5.45
CA ALA A 133 -0.91 8.65 -6.84
C ALA A 133 -0.66 10.16 -7.00
N VAL A 134 0.60 10.51 -7.29
CA VAL A 134 1.06 11.90 -7.44
C VAL A 134 1.35 12.29 -8.89
N ASN A 135 1.20 11.34 -9.82
CA ASN A 135 1.45 11.51 -11.24
C ASN A 135 0.62 10.49 -12.04
N ASP A 136 0.74 10.58 -13.35
CA ASP A 136 -0.03 9.77 -14.28
C ASP A 136 0.72 8.49 -14.74
N ASN A 137 1.71 8.00 -13.97
CA ASN A 137 2.53 6.87 -14.44
C ASN A 137 1.80 5.53 -14.41
N LEU A 138 1.00 5.26 -13.36
CA LEU A 138 0.29 3.97 -13.21
C LEU A 138 -1.17 4.02 -13.64
N LEU A 139 -1.74 5.22 -13.71
CA LEU A 139 -3.10 5.51 -14.17
C LEU A 139 -3.19 7.00 -14.55
N PRO A 140 -4.18 7.44 -15.35
CA PRO A 140 -4.40 8.86 -15.63
C PRO A 140 -5.00 9.59 -14.41
N ALA A 141 -4.23 9.67 -13.32
CA ALA A 141 -4.67 10.12 -12.01
C ALA A 141 -5.18 11.56 -12.05
N SER A 142 -4.45 12.47 -12.69
CA SER A 142 -4.78 13.89 -12.78
C SER A 142 -6.13 14.12 -13.48
N LEU A 143 -6.37 13.39 -14.57
CA LEU A 143 -7.63 13.45 -15.32
C LEU A 143 -8.80 12.89 -14.50
N LEU A 144 -8.63 11.72 -13.89
CA LEU A 144 -9.67 11.13 -13.02
C LEU A 144 -10.00 12.07 -11.85
N GLN A 145 -8.99 12.62 -11.19
CA GLN A 145 -9.17 13.56 -10.09
C GLN A 145 -9.98 14.79 -10.51
N LYS A 146 -9.69 15.35 -11.68
CA LYS A 146 -10.43 16.47 -12.26
C LYS A 146 -11.90 16.11 -12.49
N ILE A 147 -12.17 14.97 -13.12
CA ILE A 147 -13.53 14.49 -13.43
C ILE A 147 -14.36 14.28 -12.15
N PHE A 148 -13.76 13.72 -11.11
CA PHE A 148 -14.46 13.53 -9.84
C PHE A 148 -14.74 14.86 -9.11
N ILE A 149 -13.94 15.89 -9.32
CA ILE A 149 -14.22 17.22 -8.79
C ILE A 149 -15.32 17.90 -9.61
N GLU A 150 -15.18 17.96 -10.93
CA GLU A 150 -15.99 18.79 -11.82
C GLU A 150 -17.36 18.16 -12.17
N SER A 151 -17.38 16.88 -12.53
CA SER A 151 -18.61 16.19 -12.97
C SER A 151 -19.27 15.42 -11.84
N TYR A 152 -18.53 14.56 -11.13
CA TYR A 152 -19.11 13.82 -10.00
C TYR A 152 -19.55 14.76 -8.87
N GLY A 153 -18.86 15.90 -8.71
CA GLY A 153 -19.20 16.90 -7.69
C GLY A 153 -18.61 16.59 -6.31
N LEU A 154 -17.39 16.05 -6.26
CA LEU A 154 -16.68 15.80 -5.01
C LEU A 154 -16.18 17.12 -4.39
N LYS A 155 -17.01 17.75 -3.55
CA LYS A 155 -16.72 19.07 -2.95
C LYS A 155 -16.05 19.03 -1.57
N LYS A 156 -16.24 17.93 -0.84
CA LYS A 156 -15.81 17.82 0.58
C LYS A 156 -14.37 17.35 0.72
N TYR A 157 -13.92 16.42 -0.13
CA TYR A 157 -12.66 15.72 0.04
C TYR A 157 -11.73 15.87 -1.15
N HIS A 158 -10.42 15.78 -0.91
CA HIS A 158 -9.45 15.59 -1.98
C HIS A 158 -9.71 14.25 -2.71
N PRO A 159 -9.68 14.21 -4.05
CA PRO A 159 -9.85 12.97 -4.83
C PRO A 159 -8.59 12.08 -4.78
N ASP A 160 -8.05 11.81 -3.59
CA ASP A 160 -6.81 11.06 -3.45
C ASP A 160 -6.98 9.62 -3.95
N ILE A 161 -6.14 9.17 -4.87
CA ILE A 161 -6.14 7.79 -5.36
C ILE A 161 -4.92 7.09 -4.76
N MET A 162 -5.12 5.93 -4.13
CA MET A 162 -4.02 5.09 -3.69
C MET A 162 -3.62 4.15 -4.82
N GLN A 163 -2.31 3.94 -4.99
CA GLN A 163 -1.74 3.04 -5.99
C GLN A 163 -0.71 2.11 -5.32
N PRO A 164 -0.53 0.88 -5.82
CA PRO A 164 0.48 -0.03 -5.29
C PRO A 164 1.89 0.51 -5.57
N SER A 165 2.82 0.26 -4.64
CA SER A 165 4.24 0.55 -4.81
C SER A 165 5.08 -0.37 -3.92
N HIS A 166 6.36 -0.51 -4.22
CA HIS A 166 7.30 -1.21 -3.35
C HIS A 166 8.09 -0.19 -2.54
N PHE A 167 8.30 -0.48 -1.27
CA PHE A 167 9.13 0.35 -0.41
C PHE A 167 10.60 0.00 -0.62
N THR A 168 11.46 1.01 -0.74
CA THR A 168 12.90 0.85 -0.85
C THR A 168 13.56 1.53 0.34
N LEU A 169 14.06 0.73 1.28
CA LEU A 169 14.58 1.18 2.58
C LEU A 169 15.60 2.33 2.47
N GLU A 170 16.49 2.26 1.48
CA GLU A 170 17.59 3.21 1.30
C GLU A 170 17.20 4.48 0.53
N LYS A 171 16.07 4.45 -0.21
CA LYS A 171 15.70 5.51 -1.16
C LYS A 171 14.45 6.27 -0.75
N ASP A 172 13.51 5.61 -0.10
CA ASP A 172 12.20 6.20 0.15
C ASP A 172 12.23 7.15 1.35
N LYS A 173 11.87 8.40 1.06
CA LYS A 173 11.76 9.48 2.06
C LYS A 173 10.35 9.62 2.64
N TYR A 174 9.37 8.98 2.00
CA TYR A 174 7.97 9.06 2.36
C TYR A 174 7.46 7.68 2.76
N PRO A 175 6.46 7.61 3.66
CA PRO A 175 5.93 6.33 4.10
C PRO A 175 5.26 5.54 2.97
N ILE A 176 5.23 4.22 3.09
CA ILE A 176 4.28 3.38 2.39
C ILE A 176 3.17 2.93 3.34
N TYR A 177 1.97 2.68 2.83
CA TYR A 177 0.81 2.35 3.64
C TYR A 177 0.30 0.93 3.42
N TYR A 178 -0.13 0.30 4.49
CA TYR A 178 -0.90 -0.93 4.48
C TYR A 178 -2.26 -0.69 5.14
N SER A 179 -3.32 -1.33 4.66
CA SER A 179 -4.68 -1.18 5.21
C SER A 179 -5.25 -2.53 5.61
N LEU A 180 -5.72 -2.65 6.86
CA LEU A 180 -6.45 -3.83 7.34
C LEU A 180 -7.82 -3.98 6.65
N GLN A 181 -8.39 -2.90 6.11
CA GLN A 181 -9.67 -2.93 5.39
C GLN A 181 -9.49 -3.25 3.91
N ASN A 182 -8.28 -3.04 3.38
CA ASN A 182 -7.90 -3.36 2.01
C ASN A 182 -6.57 -4.12 2.03
N PRO A 183 -6.56 -5.34 2.59
CA PRO A 183 -5.33 -6.09 2.79
C PRO A 183 -4.73 -6.50 1.44
N SER A 184 -3.41 -6.33 1.32
CA SER A 184 -2.59 -6.90 0.24
C SER A 184 -1.86 -8.20 0.68
N THR A 185 -2.29 -8.80 1.79
CA THR A 185 -1.65 -10.00 2.37
C THR A 185 -1.70 -11.19 1.42
N LEU A 186 -0.57 -11.88 1.28
CA LEU A 186 -0.45 -13.09 0.47
C LEU A 186 -0.99 -14.34 1.19
N ILE A 187 -1.07 -14.30 2.52
CA ILE A 187 -1.51 -15.42 3.37
C ILE A 187 -2.85 -15.03 4.01
N PHE A 188 -3.83 -15.92 3.94
CA PHE A 188 -5.18 -15.70 4.42
C PHE A 188 -5.53 -16.64 5.57
N SER A 189 -4.85 -16.51 6.71
CA SER A 189 -5.27 -17.23 7.91
C SER A 189 -6.63 -16.74 8.41
N PRO A 190 -7.46 -17.66 8.94
CA PRO A 190 -8.78 -17.30 9.46
C PRO A 190 -8.67 -16.37 10.67
N LYS A 191 -9.59 -15.40 10.77
CA LYS A 191 -9.75 -14.60 11.98
C LYS A 191 -10.34 -15.47 13.09
N SER A 192 -9.65 -15.59 14.22
CA SER A 192 -10.11 -16.44 15.34
C SER A 192 -11.38 -15.95 16.04
N ARG A 193 -11.80 -14.69 15.83
CA ARG A 193 -13.01 -14.09 16.45
C ARG A 193 -13.90 -13.42 15.41
N LYS A 194 -15.21 -13.69 15.46
CA LYS A 194 -16.23 -13.08 14.58
C LYS A 194 -16.50 -11.59 14.87
N ILE A 195 -16.13 -11.07 16.05
CA ILE A 195 -16.50 -9.72 16.51
C ILE A 195 -15.27 -9.04 17.12
N SER A 196 -14.36 -8.56 16.28
CA SER A 196 -13.29 -7.65 16.70
C SER A 196 -13.39 -6.37 15.88
N SER A 197 -13.33 -5.22 16.56
CA SER A 197 -13.28 -3.92 15.87
C SER A 197 -11.89 -3.67 15.30
N THR A 198 -11.78 -3.01 14.14
CA THR A 198 -10.48 -2.71 13.51
C THR A 198 -9.50 -1.98 14.43
N ILE A 199 -9.98 -1.08 15.30
CA ILE A 199 -9.11 -0.39 16.26
C ILE A 199 -8.53 -1.34 17.31
N PHE A 200 -9.27 -2.38 17.70
CA PHE A 200 -8.76 -3.42 18.60
C PHE A 200 -7.72 -4.29 17.89
N GLU A 201 -8.01 -4.72 16.65
CA GLU A 201 -7.06 -5.46 15.80
C GLU A 201 -5.75 -4.67 15.61
N LEU A 202 -5.83 -3.35 15.41
CA LEU A 202 -4.65 -2.48 15.31
C LEU A 202 -3.81 -2.46 16.60
N ARG A 203 -4.44 -2.39 17.78
CA ARG A 203 -3.71 -2.40 19.06
C ARG A 203 -3.03 -3.74 19.31
N GLU A 204 -3.71 -4.84 19.01
CA GLU A 204 -3.10 -6.17 19.10
C GLU A 204 -1.93 -6.31 18.12
N LEU A 205 -2.09 -5.80 16.89
CA LEU A 205 -1.02 -5.80 15.89
C LEU A 205 0.17 -4.93 16.32
N GLU A 206 -0.07 -3.73 16.84
CA GLU A 206 0.99 -2.87 17.39
C GLU A 206 1.74 -3.59 18.51
N HIS A 207 1.03 -4.25 19.42
CA HIS A 207 1.64 -5.00 20.50
C HIS A 207 2.54 -6.15 19.98
N ILE A 208 2.07 -6.92 19.01
CA ILE A 208 2.83 -8.00 18.36
C ILE A 208 4.08 -7.42 17.69
N MET A 209 3.91 -6.37 16.88
CA MET A 209 5.00 -5.72 16.15
C MET A 209 6.04 -5.14 17.10
N ARG A 210 5.63 -4.49 18.20
CA ARG A 210 6.55 -3.97 19.21
C ARG A 210 7.43 -5.07 19.81
N ILE A 211 6.86 -6.24 20.10
CA ILE A 211 7.63 -7.36 20.63
C ILE A 211 8.58 -7.92 19.57
N PHE A 212 8.11 -8.10 18.34
CA PHE A 212 8.97 -8.54 17.23
C PHE A 212 10.12 -7.57 17.00
N ILE A 213 9.86 -6.28 16.85
CA ILE A 213 10.87 -5.24 16.70
C ILE A 213 11.85 -5.27 17.87
N SER A 214 11.36 -5.37 19.12
CA SER A 214 12.22 -5.41 20.31
C SER A 214 13.12 -6.65 20.38
N GLU A 215 12.68 -7.82 19.94
CA GLU A 215 13.51 -9.02 19.91
C GLU A 215 14.48 -9.02 18.73
N LEU A 216 14.00 -8.63 17.55
CA LEU A 216 14.77 -8.65 16.31
C LEU A 216 15.85 -7.57 16.27
N SER A 217 15.68 -6.46 17.00
CA SER A 217 16.65 -5.35 17.06
C SER A 217 17.82 -5.59 18.02
N LYS A 218 17.82 -6.67 18.81
CA LYS A 218 18.94 -7.00 19.71
C LYS A 218 20.18 -7.37 18.91
N ASP A 219 21.36 -6.96 19.38
CA ASP A 219 22.63 -7.24 18.70
C ASP A 219 23.02 -8.72 18.73
N ASN A 220 22.50 -9.48 19.69
CA ASN A 220 22.69 -10.94 19.80
C ASN A 220 21.44 -11.74 19.39
N ALA A 221 20.54 -11.15 18.61
CA ALA A 221 19.39 -11.86 18.07
C ALA A 221 19.83 -12.98 17.12
N LEU A 222 19.00 -14.03 16.97
CA LEU A 222 19.24 -15.10 15.99
C LEU A 222 19.40 -14.60 14.54
N CYS A 223 18.86 -13.41 14.27
CA CYS A 223 18.87 -12.75 12.98
C CYS A 223 19.80 -11.52 12.97
N SER A 224 20.78 -11.43 13.89
CA SER A 224 21.79 -10.38 13.85
C SER A 224 22.43 -10.32 12.46
N ASP A 225 22.72 -9.11 11.98
CA ASP A 225 23.33 -8.87 10.66
C ASP A 225 22.49 -9.33 9.45
N THR A 226 21.21 -9.66 9.65
CA THR A 226 20.27 -9.92 8.55
C THR A 226 19.42 -8.69 8.23
N ILE A 227 18.80 -8.67 7.05
CA ILE A 227 17.94 -7.58 6.64
C ILE A 227 16.73 -7.37 7.56
N ILE A 228 16.23 -8.42 8.24
CA ILE A 228 15.16 -8.27 9.23
C ILE A 228 15.64 -7.53 10.48
N ASN A 229 16.88 -7.75 10.94
CA ASN A 229 17.47 -6.96 12.03
C ASN A 229 17.61 -5.50 11.61
N THR A 230 18.08 -5.24 10.39
CA THR A 230 18.15 -3.89 9.82
C THR A 230 16.78 -3.23 9.85
N ILE A 231 15.73 -3.87 9.30
CA ILE A 231 14.36 -3.34 9.32
C ILE A 231 13.88 -3.04 10.74
N ALA A 232 14.09 -3.95 11.69
CA ALA A 232 13.69 -3.73 13.08
C ALA A 232 14.39 -2.51 13.71
N LYS A 233 15.65 -2.25 13.31
CA LYS A 233 16.43 -1.10 13.79
C LYS A 233 16.07 0.19 13.09
N THR A 234 15.84 0.18 11.78
CA THR A 234 15.79 1.38 10.93
C THR A 234 14.42 1.72 10.37
N VAL A 235 13.36 0.93 10.61
CA VAL A 235 12.01 1.21 10.12
C VAL A 235 11.04 1.49 11.27
N ASP A 236 10.21 2.50 11.08
CA ASP A 236 9.09 2.86 11.96
C ASP A 236 7.76 2.39 11.38
N PHE A 237 6.91 1.91 12.28
CA PHE A 237 5.52 1.54 12.01
C PHE A 237 4.59 2.45 12.82
N ASP A 238 3.88 3.36 12.16
CA ASP A 238 2.84 4.18 12.79
C ASP A 238 1.45 3.61 12.46
N TYR A 239 0.55 3.62 13.45
CA TYR A 239 -0.79 3.04 13.32
C TYR A 239 -1.86 4.13 13.36
N TYR A 240 -2.80 4.09 12.42
CA TYR A 240 -3.82 5.13 12.22
C TYR A 240 -5.24 4.57 12.19
N HIS A 241 -6.14 5.30 12.82
CA HIS A 241 -7.57 5.03 12.79
C HIS A 241 -8.38 6.34 12.87
N ASN A 242 -9.60 6.35 12.33
CA ASN A 242 -10.45 7.55 12.30
C ASN A 242 -11.19 7.84 13.61
N LYS A 243 -11.28 6.84 14.49
CA LYS A 243 -11.82 6.98 15.85
C LYS A 243 -10.70 7.18 16.86
N ALA A 244 -10.95 8.01 17.86
CA ALA A 244 -10.02 8.26 18.95
C ALA A 244 -9.68 6.97 19.71
N ASP A 245 -8.39 6.83 20.04
CA ASP A 245 -7.88 5.74 20.84
C ASP A 245 -7.74 6.15 22.31
N ARG A 246 -8.44 5.45 23.21
CA ARG A 246 -8.34 5.68 24.65
C ARG A 246 -6.94 5.44 25.21
N HIS A 247 -6.17 4.52 24.60
CA HIS A 247 -4.82 4.17 25.06
C HIS A 247 -3.72 5.02 24.41
N ARG A 248 -4.07 5.92 23.48
CA ARG A 248 -3.14 6.79 22.74
C ARG A 248 -1.99 6.05 22.04
N VAL A 249 -2.22 4.79 21.68
CA VAL A 249 -1.30 3.96 20.88
C VAL A 249 -1.56 4.19 19.39
N ILE A 250 -2.84 4.36 19.03
CA ILE A 250 -3.28 4.56 17.64
C ILE A 250 -3.52 6.05 17.38
N ARG A 251 -2.88 6.58 16.34
CA ARG A 251 -2.95 7.98 15.92
C ARG A 251 -4.21 8.25 15.12
N SER A 252 -4.60 9.53 15.04
CA SER A 252 -5.74 9.91 14.20
C SER A 252 -5.36 9.82 12.72
N SER A 253 -6.20 9.21 11.89
CA SER A 253 -6.02 9.18 10.44
C SER A 253 -5.96 10.57 9.80
N SER A 254 -6.48 11.60 10.46
CA SER A 254 -6.32 13.00 10.02
C SER A 254 -4.86 13.49 10.04
N GLU A 255 -3.97 12.80 10.76
CA GLU A 255 -2.54 13.13 10.81
C GLU A 255 -1.77 12.63 9.58
N ILE A 256 -2.32 11.68 8.81
CA ILE A 256 -1.66 11.10 7.63
C ILE A 256 -1.29 12.20 6.63
N ALA A 257 -2.25 13.06 6.25
CA ALA A 257 -2.01 14.14 5.30
C ALA A 257 -1.09 15.26 5.84
N LYS A 258 -0.90 15.34 7.17
CA LYS A 258 0.06 16.25 7.79
C LYS A 258 1.48 15.68 7.73
N ALA A 259 1.61 14.37 7.95
CA ALA A 259 2.89 13.67 7.95
C ALA A 259 3.42 13.41 6.53
N ASP A 260 2.54 13.21 5.55
CA ASP A 260 2.90 12.89 4.18
C ASP A 260 2.40 13.96 3.21
N LYS A 261 3.34 14.79 2.76
CA LYS A 261 3.08 15.92 1.86
C LYS A 261 2.48 15.49 0.52
N ARG A 262 2.59 14.23 0.11
CA ARG A 262 2.05 13.74 -1.17
C ARG A 262 0.52 13.84 -1.24
N PHE A 263 -0.19 13.77 -0.12
CA PHE A 263 -1.63 14.04 -0.05
C PHE A 263 -1.99 15.52 -0.27
N ASN A 264 -1.00 16.40 -0.30
CA ASN A 264 -1.17 17.83 -0.52
C ASN A 264 -0.74 18.27 -1.93
N ILE A 265 -0.28 17.35 -2.80
CA ILE A 265 0.25 17.68 -4.14
C ILE A 265 -0.84 17.89 -5.19
N THR A 266 -2.10 17.53 -4.91
CA THR A 266 -3.23 17.74 -5.84
C THR A 266 -3.22 19.17 -6.40
N ASP A 267 -3.27 19.25 -7.73
CA ASP A 267 -3.07 20.48 -8.52
C ASP A 267 -3.86 21.64 -7.90
N SER A 268 -3.13 22.68 -7.48
CA SER A 268 -3.63 23.86 -6.78
C SER A 268 -4.82 24.55 -7.47
N ARG A 269 -5.02 24.27 -8.77
CA ARG A 269 -6.11 24.78 -9.59
C ARG A 269 -7.49 24.20 -9.25
N ASN A 270 -7.56 23.05 -8.59
CA ASN A 270 -8.82 22.35 -8.31
C ASN A 270 -9.14 22.22 -6.80
N LYS A 271 -8.34 22.82 -5.93
CA LYS A 271 -8.61 22.82 -4.48
C LYS A 271 -9.54 23.97 -4.11
N SER A 272 -10.80 23.65 -3.83
CA SER A 272 -11.60 24.54 -2.99
C SER A 272 -10.92 24.65 -1.62
N PRO A 273 -10.83 25.84 -0.99
CA PRO A 273 -10.29 25.99 0.37
C PRO A 273 -11.06 25.17 1.43
N THR A 274 -12.21 24.60 1.07
CA THR A 274 -13.05 23.77 1.95
C THR A 274 -12.77 22.27 1.86
N THR A 275 -11.96 21.81 0.90
CA THR A 275 -11.67 20.37 0.76
C THR A 275 -10.66 19.92 1.80
N HIS A 276 -10.82 18.68 2.28
CA HIS A 276 -9.89 18.09 3.25
C HIS A 276 -9.58 16.64 2.89
N PHE A 277 -8.55 16.10 3.53
CA PHE A 277 -8.22 14.69 3.43
C PHE A 277 -9.38 13.80 3.89
N ALA A 278 -9.65 12.71 3.16
CA ALA A 278 -10.70 11.74 3.50
C ALA A 278 -10.29 10.83 4.67
N SER A 279 -10.09 11.43 5.85
CA SER A 279 -9.63 10.73 7.06
C SER A 279 -10.62 9.67 7.57
N ASP A 280 -11.86 9.67 7.10
CA ASP A 280 -12.90 8.69 7.43
C ASP A 280 -13.04 7.55 6.41
N SER A 281 -12.25 7.58 5.32
CA SER A 281 -12.21 6.53 4.29
C SER A 281 -11.99 5.14 4.89
N PRO A 282 -12.63 4.08 4.36
CA PRO A 282 -12.37 2.71 4.79
C PRO A 282 -10.89 2.34 4.77
N PHE A 283 -10.13 2.79 3.77
CA PHE A 283 -8.71 2.48 3.63
C PHE A 283 -7.89 2.94 4.85
N VAL A 284 -8.16 4.16 5.35
CA VAL A 284 -7.40 4.74 6.48
C VAL A 284 -7.96 4.35 7.85
N ARG A 285 -9.06 3.60 7.89
CA ARG A 285 -9.68 3.06 9.11
C ARG A 285 -9.04 1.72 9.45
N GLY A 286 -7.80 1.71 9.94
CA GLY A 286 -7.01 0.49 10.03
C GLY A 286 -5.71 0.56 9.23
N CYS A 287 -5.06 1.72 9.20
CA CYS A 287 -3.91 1.94 8.31
C CYS A 287 -2.61 1.95 9.09
N ILE A 288 -1.59 1.33 8.52
CA ILE A 288 -0.24 1.26 9.06
C ILE A 288 0.65 1.99 8.07
N SER A 289 1.41 3.00 8.51
CA SER A 289 2.47 3.59 7.70
C SER A 289 3.81 3.00 8.07
N ILE A 290 4.61 2.69 7.06
CA ILE A 290 5.94 2.11 7.15
C ILE A 290 6.91 3.14 6.56
N LYS A 291 7.91 3.58 7.32
CA LYS A 291 8.89 4.58 6.88
C LYS A 291 10.26 4.30 7.48
N SER A 292 11.33 4.74 6.84
CA SER A 292 12.66 4.72 7.45
C SER A 292 12.73 5.71 8.62
N LYS A 293 13.38 5.32 9.71
CA LYS A 293 13.83 6.19 10.78
C LYS A 293 14.91 7.08 10.21
N ASN A 294 14.68 8.39 10.25
CA ASN A 294 15.71 9.37 9.90
C ASN A 294 16.75 9.46 11.02
#